data_AF-A0A8J8F4S0-F1
#
_entry.id   AF-A0A8J8F4S0-F1
#
_cell.length_a   1.000
_cell.length_b   1.000
_cell.length_c   1.000
_cell.angle_alpha   90.00
_cell.angle_beta   90.00
_cell.angle_gamma   90.00
#
_symmetry.space_group_name_H-M   'P 1'
#
loop_
_entity.id
_entity.type
_entity.pdbx_description
1 polymer ?
#
loop_
_entity_poly.entity_id
_entity_poly.type
_entity_poly.pdbx_seq_one_letter_code
_entity_poly.pdbx_strand_id
1 'polypeptide(L)'
;METTHRVVVGDARELSAVDDDSVELVVTSPPYPMIEMWDDLFTTLDPAIGTALEDGDGRAAFEAMHAQLEAVWDELERVLVDGGIACINVGDATRTLEDSFRVYPNHARVLEAFEARGFDPLPDVLWRKPANSAAKFMGSGMIPPNAYVTLEHEYVLVFRNGGESRSYEPGADRRYEAAYFWEERNRWFTDVWTDVRGELQALEDDHEELRERSAAYPLEIPYRLCCMYSTYGDTVLDPFWGTGTTSLAALCAGRNSIGYELEDAFREVFADRIEDAPELSRTIGRRRLERHREFVAQRRREGEDLSYEAVHYDTPVMTKMEREIRFREVGALEPLKAGAGYRAIHEPLVLE
;
A
#
# COMPACT_ATOMS: atom_id res chain seq x y z
N MET A 1 -18.61 -14.46 1.17
CA MET A 1 -17.78 -13.94 2.28
C MET A 1 -18.20 -12.51 2.52
N GLU A 2 -18.15 -12.00 3.74
CA GLU A 2 -18.46 -10.60 4.04
C GLU A 2 -17.19 -9.90 4.53
N THR A 3 -16.97 -8.66 4.11
CA THR A 3 -15.93 -7.79 4.67
C THR A 3 -16.50 -6.45 5.07
N THR A 4 -15.85 -5.79 6.02
CA THR A 4 -16.19 -4.45 6.50
C THR A 4 -15.03 -3.50 6.25
N HIS A 5 -15.34 -2.32 5.73
CA HIS A 5 -14.40 -1.27 5.35
C HIS A 5 -14.76 -0.02 6.12
N ARG A 6 -14.07 0.23 7.23
CA ARG A 6 -14.38 1.35 8.14
C ARG A 6 -13.51 2.55 7.81
N VAL A 7 -14.11 3.73 7.90
CA VAL A 7 -13.41 5.00 7.73
C VAL A 7 -13.61 5.83 9.00
N VAL A 8 -12.51 6.15 9.68
CA VAL A 8 -12.48 6.95 10.89
C VAL A 8 -11.92 8.32 10.54
N VAL A 9 -12.65 9.38 10.87
CA VAL A 9 -12.13 10.75 10.75
C VAL A 9 -11.59 11.14 12.10
N GLY A 10 -10.29 11.35 12.17
CA GLY A 10 -9.57 11.52 13.42
C GLY A 10 -8.07 11.35 13.25
N ASP A 11 -7.36 11.67 14.32
CA ASP A 11 -5.91 11.64 14.35
C ASP A 11 -5.39 10.21 14.55
N ALA A 12 -4.57 9.73 13.61
CA ALA A 12 -3.98 8.40 13.68
C ALA A 12 -2.96 8.24 14.81
N ARG A 13 -2.53 9.32 15.47
CA ARG A 13 -1.68 9.25 16.67
C ARG A 13 -2.41 8.67 17.89
N GLU A 14 -3.72 8.48 17.81
CA GLU A 14 -4.52 7.89 18.89
C GLU A 14 -5.07 6.50 18.58
N LEU A 15 -5.25 6.13 17.30
CA LEU A 15 -5.94 4.92 16.79
C LEU A 15 -7.08 4.38 17.69
N SER A 16 -7.87 5.27 18.30
CA SER A 16 -8.74 4.95 19.44
C SER A 16 -9.94 4.05 19.10
N ALA A 17 -10.27 3.91 17.82
CA ALA A 17 -11.28 2.99 17.30
C ALA A 17 -10.72 1.62 16.84
N VAL A 18 -9.44 1.33 17.12
CA VAL A 18 -8.77 0.05 16.81
C VAL A 18 -8.30 -0.60 18.10
N ASP A 19 -8.73 -1.84 18.32
CA ASP A 19 -8.35 -2.62 19.49
C ASP A 19 -6.89 -3.08 19.39
N ASP A 20 -6.26 -3.37 20.52
CA ASP A 20 -4.93 -3.98 20.57
C ASP A 20 -4.95 -5.33 19.83
N ASP A 21 -3.84 -5.69 19.16
CA ASP A 21 -3.68 -6.99 18.46
C ASP A 21 -4.89 -7.36 17.57
N SER A 22 -5.42 -6.41 16.80
CA SER A 22 -6.66 -6.59 16.03
C SER A 22 -6.51 -6.43 14.52
N VAL A 23 -5.32 -6.06 14.05
CA VAL A 23 -5.01 -5.85 12.63
C VAL A 23 -3.92 -6.82 12.19
N GLU A 24 -4.09 -7.45 11.03
CA GLU A 24 -3.12 -8.41 10.49
C GLU A 24 -2.08 -7.81 9.55
N LEU A 25 -2.42 -6.70 8.90
CA LEU A 25 -1.58 -6.04 7.91
C LEU A 25 -1.75 -4.52 7.99
N VAL A 26 -0.65 -3.78 8.01
CA VAL A 26 -0.65 -2.33 7.76
C VAL A 26 -0.12 -2.08 6.36
N VAL A 27 -0.82 -1.27 5.56
CA VAL A 27 -0.32 -0.77 4.28
C VAL A 27 -0.62 0.71 4.21
N THR A 28 0.41 1.54 4.09
CA THR A 28 0.22 2.99 4.16
C THR A 28 1.36 3.76 3.50
N SER A 29 1.15 5.07 3.33
CA SER A 29 2.15 6.06 2.92
C SER A 29 1.98 7.31 3.78
N PRO A 30 2.89 7.58 4.73
CA PRO A 30 2.80 8.78 5.57
C PRO A 30 2.94 10.07 4.75
N PRO A 31 2.56 11.22 5.28
CA PRO A 31 3.05 12.50 4.77
C PRO A 31 4.58 12.51 4.90
N TYR A 32 5.30 12.66 3.79
CA TYR A 32 6.75 12.53 3.78
C TYR A 32 7.43 13.77 4.37
N PRO A 33 8.24 13.62 5.43
CA PRO A 33 9.03 14.73 5.94
C PRO A 33 9.87 15.37 4.84
N MET A 34 9.95 16.70 4.90
CA MET A 34 10.71 17.55 4.00
C MET A 34 10.21 17.64 2.56
N ILE A 35 9.07 17.07 2.20
CA ILE A 35 8.38 17.43 0.96
C ILE A 35 7.51 18.67 1.23
N GLU A 36 7.69 19.72 0.43
CA GLU A 36 7.11 21.06 0.63
C GLU A 36 5.58 21.05 0.78
N MET A 37 4.87 20.17 0.05
CA MET A 37 3.41 20.06 0.16
C MET A 37 2.89 19.69 1.56
N TRP A 38 3.74 19.11 2.42
CA TRP A 38 3.38 18.69 3.77
C TRP A 38 3.82 19.70 4.85
N ASP A 39 4.47 20.80 4.48
CA ASP A 39 4.99 21.78 5.45
C ASP A 39 3.90 22.37 6.34
N ASP A 40 2.76 22.75 5.76
CA ASP A 40 1.63 23.32 6.49
C ASP A 40 1.02 22.30 7.46
N LEU A 41 0.93 21.03 7.04
CA LEU A 41 0.45 19.94 7.88
C LEU A 41 1.36 19.80 9.11
N PHE A 42 2.67 19.61 8.89
CA PHE A 42 3.61 19.42 9.99
C PHE A 42 3.73 20.67 10.88
N THR A 43 3.71 21.88 10.31
CA THR A 43 3.74 23.13 11.09
C THR A 43 2.47 23.32 11.93
N THR A 44 1.32 22.85 11.44
CA THR A 44 0.07 22.85 12.23
C THR A 44 0.16 21.88 13.39
N LEU A 45 0.80 20.72 13.21
CA LEU A 45 1.01 19.73 14.26
C LEU A 45 2.03 20.21 15.31
N ASP A 46 3.11 20.87 14.88
CA ASP A 46 4.12 21.47 15.74
C ASP A 46 4.69 22.77 15.10
N PRO A 47 4.32 23.95 15.63
CA PRO A 47 4.81 25.24 15.11
C PRO A 47 6.33 25.40 15.11
N ALA A 48 7.06 24.65 15.95
CA ALA A 48 8.52 24.67 15.95
C ALA A 48 9.13 24.15 14.64
N ILE A 49 8.41 23.29 13.91
CA ILE A 49 8.80 22.82 12.58
C ILE A 49 8.82 23.99 11.60
N GLY A 50 7.77 24.82 11.60
CA GLY A 50 7.70 26.02 10.77
C GLY A 50 8.85 26.99 11.07
N THR A 51 9.13 27.24 12.35
CA THR A 51 10.28 28.06 12.75
C THR A 51 11.60 27.48 12.25
N ALA A 52 11.83 26.17 12.38
CA ALA A 52 13.05 25.53 11.89
C ALA A 52 13.20 25.62 10.36
N LEU A 53 12.11 25.51 9.62
CA LEU A 53 12.11 25.69 8.16
C LEU A 53 12.43 27.14 7.77
N GLU A 54 11.83 28.13 8.45
CA GLU A 54 12.08 29.56 8.24
C GLU A 54 13.53 29.96 8.57
N ASP A 55 14.10 29.35 9.62
CA ASP A 55 15.48 29.56 10.05
C ASP A 55 16.50 28.77 9.19
N GLY A 56 16.05 28.02 8.18
CA GLY A 56 16.92 27.21 7.33
C GLY A 56 17.49 25.94 7.99
N ASP A 57 17.08 25.61 9.22
CA ASP A 57 17.50 24.39 9.93
C ASP A 57 16.66 23.18 9.51
N GLY A 58 16.91 22.73 8.28
CA GLY A 58 16.24 21.55 7.75
C GLY A 58 16.50 20.26 8.51
N ARG A 59 17.59 20.17 9.29
CA ARG A 59 17.86 18.99 10.10
C ARG A 59 16.92 18.97 11.30
N ALA A 60 16.77 20.09 12.00
CA ALA A 60 15.82 20.20 13.11
C ALA A 60 14.38 19.96 12.61
N ALA A 61 13.99 20.57 11.49
CA ALA A 61 12.68 20.34 10.88
C ALA A 61 12.44 18.86 10.55
N PHE A 62 13.41 18.20 9.90
CA PHE A 62 13.32 16.79 9.53
C PHE A 62 13.10 15.86 10.73
N GLU A 63 13.87 16.03 11.81
CA GLU A 63 13.70 15.21 13.02
C GLU A 63 12.37 15.50 13.72
N ALA A 64 11.94 16.77 13.78
CA ALA A 64 10.68 17.16 14.41
C ALA A 64 9.46 16.66 13.61
N MET A 65 9.51 16.64 12.28
CA MET A 65 8.49 16.02 11.43
C MET A 65 8.40 14.51 11.68
N HIS A 66 9.54 13.81 11.77
CA HIS A 66 9.55 12.39 12.10
C HIS A 66 8.99 12.10 13.50
N ALA A 67 9.25 12.97 14.48
CA ALA A 67 8.68 12.83 15.82
C ALA A 67 7.14 12.86 15.82
N GLN A 68 6.50 13.56 14.88
CA GLN A 68 5.04 13.51 14.73
C GLN A 68 4.55 12.16 14.19
N LEU A 69 5.33 11.53 13.30
CA LEU A 69 5.02 10.20 12.76
C LEU A 69 5.27 9.08 13.79
N GLU A 70 6.24 9.27 14.69
CA GLU A 70 6.58 8.30 15.73
C GLU A 70 5.40 7.93 16.64
N ALA A 71 4.54 8.90 16.97
CA ALA A 71 3.32 8.63 17.75
C ALA A 71 2.35 7.69 17.01
N VAL A 72 2.33 7.72 15.67
CA VAL A 72 1.55 6.76 14.88
C VAL A 72 2.23 5.39 14.89
N TRP A 73 3.56 5.34 14.81
CA TRP A 73 4.32 4.09 14.87
C TRP A 73 4.15 3.37 16.23
N ASP A 74 4.06 4.11 17.33
CA ASP A 74 3.73 3.57 18.66
C ASP A 74 2.36 2.87 18.64
N GLU A 75 1.37 3.49 18.00
CA GLU A 75 0.05 2.89 17.87
C GLU A 75 0.04 1.68 16.92
N LEU A 76 0.92 1.63 15.92
CA LEU A 76 1.08 0.45 15.07
C LEU A 76 1.64 -0.76 15.84
N GLU A 77 2.57 -0.54 16.77
CA GLU A 77 3.07 -1.59 17.68
C GLU A 77 1.92 -2.18 18.51
N ARG A 78 1.00 -1.33 18.97
CA ARG A 78 -0.16 -1.73 19.78
C ARG A 78 -1.20 -2.55 19.01
N VAL A 79 -1.54 -2.14 17.78
CA VAL A 79 -2.71 -2.69 17.07
C VAL A 79 -2.39 -3.86 16.13
N LEU A 80 -1.15 -3.97 15.67
CA LEU A 80 -0.74 -5.02 14.73
C LEU A 80 -0.47 -6.31 15.49
N VAL A 81 -1.12 -7.42 15.09
CA VAL A 81 -0.92 -8.73 15.72
C VAL A 81 0.54 -9.19 15.67
N ASP A 82 0.96 -10.03 16.61
CA ASP A 82 2.24 -10.74 16.54
C ASP A 82 2.36 -11.53 15.22
N GLY A 83 3.51 -11.39 14.57
CA GLY A 83 3.79 -11.88 13.23
C GLY A 83 3.04 -11.20 12.09
N GLY A 84 2.23 -10.17 12.38
CA GLY A 84 1.62 -9.27 11.41
C GLY A 84 2.67 -8.48 10.66
N ILE A 85 2.29 -7.95 9.49
CA ILE A 85 3.22 -7.24 8.60
C ILE A 85 2.83 -5.76 8.52
N ALA A 86 3.82 -4.88 8.54
CA ALA A 86 3.65 -3.47 8.19
C ALA A 86 4.40 -3.16 6.90
N CYS A 87 3.71 -2.55 5.94
CA CYS A 87 4.26 -2.10 4.68
C CYS A 87 4.14 -0.58 4.58
N ILE A 88 5.27 0.12 4.61
CA ILE A 88 5.32 1.58 4.60
C ILE A 88 5.93 2.05 3.29
N ASN A 89 5.12 2.64 2.42
CA ASN A 89 5.60 3.28 1.21
C ASN A 89 6.12 4.68 1.55
N VAL A 90 7.40 4.95 1.28
CA VAL A 90 8.02 6.23 1.59
C VAL A 90 9.11 6.57 0.58
N GLY A 91 9.15 7.84 0.17
CA GLY A 91 10.21 8.40 -0.67
C GLY A 91 11.19 9.24 0.12
N ASP A 92 12.46 9.20 -0.26
CA ASP A 92 13.41 10.20 0.21
C ASP A 92 13.10 11.57 -0.40
N ALA A 93 13.33 12.62 0.37
CA ALA A 93 13.06 13.99 -0.05
C ALA A 93 14.36 14.71 -0.39
N THR A 94 14.44 15.31 -1.57
CA THR A 94 15.47 16.31 -1.86
C THR A 94 14.90 17.68 -1.58
N ARG A 95 15.63 18.51 -0.81
CA ARG A 95 15.19 19.88 -0.55
C ARG A 95 16.38 20.83 -0.44
N THR A 96 16.20 22.03 -0.96
CA THR A 96 17.09 23.16 -0.76
C THR A 96 16.49 24.05 0.32
N LEU A 97 17.25 24.31 1.37
CA LEU A 97 16.94 25.37 2.33
C LEU A 97 18.11 26.33 2.35
N GLU A 98 17.81 27.62 2.24
CA GLU A 98 18.79 28.67 1.98
C GLU A 98 19.72 28.28 0.82
N ASP A 99 21.03 28.16 1.08
CA ASP A 99 22.06 27.80 0.10
C ASP A 99 22.44 26.30 0.13
N SER A 100 21.74 25.46 0.89
CA SER A 100 22.08 24.05 1.08
C SER A 100 21.06 23.09 0.46
N PHE A 101 21.44 22.47 -0.66
CA PHE A 101 20.72 21.35 -1.26
C PHE A 101 21.19 20.02 -0.65
N ARG A 102 20.24 19.16 -0.25
CA ARG A 102 20.54 17.81 0.23
C ARG A 102 19.37 16.84 0.08
N VAL A 103 19.67 15.57 0.32
CA VAL A 103 18.68 14.50 0.53
C VAL A 103 18.40 14.35 2.03
N TYR A 104 17.13 14.12 2.35
CA TYR A 104 16.59 13.74 3.63
C TYR A 104 16.10 12.28 3.53
N PRO A 105 16.80 11.33 4.18
CA PRO A 105 16.58 9.90 3.99
C PRO A 105 15.41 9.40 4.86
N ASN A 106 14.17 9.68 4.42
CA ASN A 106 12.95 9.27 5.12
C ASN A 106 12.93 7.76 5.38
N HIS A 107 13.36 6.95 4.40
CA HIS A 107 13.35 5.49 4.53
C HIS A 107 14.20 5.00 5.72
N ALA A 108 15.38 5.59 5.91
CA ALA A 108 16.30 5.20 6.97
C ALA A 108 15.74 5.55 8.35
N ARG A 109 15.09 6.72 8.48
CA ARG A 109 14.45 7.13 9.74
C ARG A 109 13.24 6.28 10.10
N VAL A 110 12.41 5.93 9.11
CA VAL A 110 11.30 5.00 9.34
C VAL A 110 11.83 3.61 9.74
N LEU A 111 12.87 3.11 9.07
CA LEU A 111 13.49 1.83 9.42
C LEU A 111 14.01 1.81 10.87
N GLU A 112 14.80 2.81 11.25
CA GLU A 112 15.31 2.95 12.63
C GLU A 112 14.16 3.02 13.66
N ALA A 113 13.08 3.76 13.34
CA ALA A 113 11.93 3.92 14.23
C ALA A 113 11.16 2.61 14.45
N PHE A 114 10.96 1.81 13.41
CA PHE A 114 10.29 0.51 13.51
C PHE A 114 11.17 -0.51 14.24
N GLU A 115 12.47 -0.59 13.91
CA GLU A 115 13.39 -1.53 14.59
C GLU A 115 13.48 -1.23 16.10
N ALA A 116 13.48 0.04 16.49
CA ALA A 116 13.46 0.45 17.90
C ALA A 116 12.20 0.01 18.66
N ARG A 117 11.09 -0.27 17.94
CA ARG A 117 9.80 -0.74 18.46
C ARG A 117 9.62 -2.26 18.36
N GLY A 118 10.72 -2.99 18.14
CA GLY A 118 10.70 -4.47 18.13
C GLY A 118 10.17 -5.09 16.84
N PHE A 119 10.02 -4.29 15.77
CA PHE A 119 9.73 -4.82 14.45
C PHE A 119 10.99 -5.35 13.77
N ASP A 120 10.90 -6.55 13.21
CA ASP A 120 11.97 -7.12 12.38
C ASP A 120 11.87 -6.56 10.95
N PRO A 121 12.90 -5.88 10.41
CA PRO A 121 12.92 -5.51 9.00
C PRO A 121 13.09 -6.74 8.11
N LEU A 122 12.28 -6.81 7.06
CA LEU A 122 12.34 -7.81 6.00
C LEU A 122 12.90 -7.17 4.72
N PRO A 123 13.26 -7.96 3.68
CA PRO A 123 13.63 -7.40 2.39
C PRO A 123 12.55 -6.43 1.88
N ASP A 124 12.96 -5.20 1.62
CA ASP A 124 12.10 -4.12 1.12
C ASP A 124 11.99 -4.17 -0.41
N VAL A 125 11.15 -3.30 -0.95
CA VAL A 125 10.97 -3.16 -2.40
C VAL A 125 11.32 -1.74 -2.84
N LEU A 126 12.18 -1.64 -3.84
CA LEU A 126 12.42 -0.42 -4.59
C LEU A 126 11.36 -0.31 -5.69
N TRP A 127 10.34 0.50 -5.47
CA TRP A 127 9.36 0.81 -6.50
C TRP A 127 9.88 1.93 -7.40
N ARG A 128 10.30 1.57 -8.61
CA ARG A 128 10.71 2.55 -9.61
C ARG A 128 9.48 3.25 -10.19
N LYS A 129 9.35 4.54 -9.90
CA LYS A 129 8.29 5.37 -10.45
C LYS A 129 8.44 5.49 -11.96
N PRO A 130 7.34 5.52 -12.73
CA PRO A 130 7.40 5.87 -14.15
C PRO A 130 8.16 7.19 -14.34
N ALA A 131 9.10 7.21 -15.29
CA ALA A 131 9.90 8.40 -15.56
C ALA A 131 9.02 9.47 -16.23
N ASN A 132 8.65 10.52 -15.50
CA ASN A 132 7.76 11.56 -16.04
C ASN A 132 8.43 12.47 -17.10
N SER A 133 9.77 12.50 -17.23
CA SER A 133 10.44 13.08 -18.39
C SER A 133 11.94 12.74 -18.42
N ALA A 134 12.53 12.69 -19.62
CA ALA A 134 13.98 12.60 -19.81
C ALA A 134 14.75 13.90 -19.44
N ALA A 135 14.04 14.93 -18.96
CA ALA A 135 14.56 16.26 -18.68
C ALA A 135 14.68 16.59 -17.18
N LYS A 136 14.47 15.61 -16.29
CA LYS A 136 14.70 15.78 -14.86
C LYS A 136 16.21 15.73 -14.60
N PHE A 137 16.86 16.89 -14.63
CA PHE A 137 18.25 17.04 -14.19
C PHE A 137 18.29 17.79 -12.88
N MET A 138 19.17 17.37 -11.98
CA MET A 138 19.46 18.08 -10.73
C MET A 138 20.88 18.65 -10.79
N GLY A 139 21.04 19.89 -10.35
CA GLY A 139 22.33 20.59 -10.38
C GLY A 139 22.74 21.06 -11.79
N SER A 140 24.01 20.92 -12.17
CA SER A 140 24.59 21.51 -13.39
C SER A 140 24.26 20.77 -14.70
N GLY A 141 23.26 19.88 -14.71
CA GLY A 141 22.77 19.21 -15.90
C GLY A 141 23.83 18.30 -16.55
N MET A 142 24.31 18.70 -17.72
CA MET A 142 25.29 17.93 -18.51
C MET A 142 26.74 18.26 -18.16
N ILE A 143 26.98 19.20 -17.24
CA ILE A 143 28.30 19.76 -16.95
C ILE A 143 28.81 19.21 -15.61
N PRO A 144 29.87 18.39 -15.58
CA PRO A 144 30.51 17.97 -14.33
C PRO A 144 31.14 19.16 -13.56
N PRO A 145 31.28 19.06 -12.22
CA PRO A 145 31.04 17.88 -11.39
C PRO A 145 29.68 17.88 -10.65
N ASN A 146 28.84 18.90 -10.83
CA ASN A 146 27.69 19.16 -9.94
C ASN A 146 26.34 18.70 -10.53
N ALA A 147 26.34 17.70 -11.40
CA ALA A 147 25.12 17.03 -11.84
C ALA A 147 24.81 15.88 -10.86
N TYR A 148 23.63 15.89 -10.26
CA TYR A 148 23.25 14.90 -9.25
C TYR A 148 22.34 13.81 -9.82
N VAL A 149 22.44 12.61 -9.23
CA VAL A 149 21.55 11.48 -9.54
C VAL A 149 20.14 11.84 -9.11
N THR A 150 19.16 11.52 -9.96
CA THR A 150 17.74 11.71 -9.69
C THR A 150 17.18 10.62 -8.78
N LEU A 151 16.29 11.00 -7.86
CA LEU A 151 15.47 10.04 -7.13
C LEU A 151 14.37 9.51 -8.07
N GLU A 152 14.48 8.25 -8.47
CA GLU A 152 13.56 7.59 -9.40
C GLU A 152 12.72 6.49 -8.74
N HIS A 153 12.90 6.27 -7.43
CA HIS A 153 12.22 5.23 -6.70
C HIS A 153 11.66 5.72 -5.37
N GLU A 154 10.69 4.97 -4.88
CA GLU A 154 10.28 4.95 -3.48
C GLU A 154 10.61 3.59 -2.88
N TYR A 155 10.64 3.55 -1.55
CA TYR A 155 10.79 2.34 -0.78
C TYR A 155 9.42 1.88 -0.33
N VAL A 156 9.10 0.60 -0.53
CA VAL A 156 8.07 -0.08 0.26
C VAL A 156 8.83 -0.87 1.32
N LEU A 157 8.97 -0.26 2.49
CA LEU A 157 9.60 -0.89 3.64
C LEU A 157 8.67 -1.97 4.19
N VAL A 158 9.22 -3.15 4.49
CA VAL A 158 8.44 -4.29 4.98
C VAL A 158 8.97 -4.69 6.35
N PHE A 159 8.09 -4.71 7.33
CA PHE A 159 8.41 -5.07 8.70
C PHE A 159 7.49 -6.18 9.19
N ARG A 160 7.99 -7.03 10.07
CA ARG A 160 7.18 -8.00 10.82
C ARG A 160 7.11 -7.58 12.29
N ASN A 161 5.92 -7.57 12.86
CA ASN A 161 5.77 -7.38 14.29
C ASN A 161 6.27 -8.63 15.02
N GLY A 162 7.27 -8.49 15.88
CA GLY A 162 7.88 -9.60 16.58
C GLY A 162 8.70 -10.55 15.69
N GLY A 163 9.28 -11.56 16.36
CA GLY A 163 10.23 -12.50 15.74
C GLY A 163 9.59 -13.71 15.05
N GLU A 164 8.30 -13.97 15.29
CA GLU A 164 7.61 -15.16 14.80
C GLU A 164 6.67 -14.82 13.63
N SER A 165 6.49 -15.75 12.69
CA SER A 165 5.52 -15.60 11.61
C SER A 165 4.15 -16.10 12.04
N ARG A 166 3.07 -15.47 11.56
CA ARG A 166 1.70 -15.99 11.72
C ARG A 166 1.59 -17.45 11.26
N SER A 167 0.95 -18.28 12.09
CA SER A 167 0.66 -19.68 11.79
C SER A 167 -0.81 -19.87 11.40
N TYR A 168 -1.09 -20.95 10.68
CA TYR A 168 -2.44 -21.31 10.25
C TYR A 168 -2.63 -22.81 10.40
N GLU A 169 -3.84 -23.20 10.77
CA GLU A 169 -4.23 -24.60 10.83
C GLU A 169 -4.11 -25.27 9.44
N PRO A 170 -3.70 -26.55 9.38
CA PRO A 170 -3.67 -27.30 8.13
C PRO A 170 -5.03 -27.27 7.41
N GLY A 171 -5.03 -26.92 6.12
CA GLY A 171 -6.27 -26.83 5.35
C GLY A 171 -7.14 -25.60 5.66
N ALA A 172 -6.56 -24.52 6.17
CA ALA A 172 -7.27 -23.24 6.30
C ALA A 172 -7.68 -22.69 4.92
N ASP A 173 -8.90 -22.97 4.47
CA ASP A 173 -9.42 -22.61 3.13
C ASP A 173 -9.16 -21.13 2.80
N ARG A 174 -9.39 -20.21 3.75
CA ARG A 174 -9.17 -18.77 3.57
C ARG A 174 -7.73 -18.39 3.17
N ARG A 175 -6.75 -19.23 3.48
CA ARG A 175 -5.34 -19.06 3.11
C ARG A 175 -5.05 -19.65 1.73
N TYR A 176 -5.53 -20.86 1.46
CA TYR A 176 -5.28 -21.54 0.18
C TYR A 176 -6.09 -20.92 -0.97
N GLU A 177 -7.35 -20.54 -0.72
CA GLU A 177 -8.17 -19.81 -1.68
C GLU A 177 -7.58 -18.44 -2.02
N ALA A 178 -6.92 -17.79 -1.05
CA ALA A 178 -6.29 -16.48 -1.20
C ALA A 178 -4.89 -16.53 -1.85
N ALA A 179 -4.41 -17.70 -2.26
CA ALA A 179 -3.11 -17.85 -2.87
C ALA A 179 -3.02 -17.10 -4.23
N TYR A 180 -1.81 -17.04 -4.75
CA TYR A 180 -1.46 -16.38 -6.01
C TYR A 180 -0.74 -17.37 -6.91
N PHE A 181 -0.79 -17.12 -8.21
CA PHE A 181 -0.15 -18.01 -9.18
C PHE A 181 1.38 -17.94 -9.07
N TRP A 182 2.05 -18.98 -9.54
CA TRP A 182 3.52 -19.09 -9.48
C TRP A 182 4.23 -17.92 -10.15
N GLU A 183 3.76 -17.47 -11.30
CA GLU A 183 4.32 -16.32 -12.02
C GLU A 183 4.02 -14.99 -11.31
N GLU A 184 2.89 -14.89 -10.61
CA GLU A 184 2.59 -13.75 -9.75
C GLU A 184 3.56 -13.71 -8.57
N ARG A 185 3.82 -14.85 -7.92
CA ARG A 185 4.83 -14.95 -6.86
C ARG A 185 6.18 -14.41 -7.34
N ASN A 186 6.66 -14.87 -8.48
CA ASN A 186 7.99 -14.47 -8.96
C ASN A 186 8.07 -13.00 -9.39
N ARG A 187 6.93 -12.44 -9.81
CA ARG A 187 6.79 -11.02 -10.15
C ARG A 187 6.67 -10.13 -8.91
N TRP A 188 5.96 -10.57 -7.88
CA TRP A 188 5.65 -9.76 -6.70
C TRP A 188 6.74 -9.84 -5.63
N PHE A 189 7.34 -11.02 -5.42
CA PHE A 189 8.40 -11.25 -4.43
C PHE A 189 9.79 -11.01 -5.02
N THR A 190 9.97 -9.82 -5.61
CA THR A 190 11.25 -9.28 -6.05
C THR A 190 11.44 -7.91 -5.40
N ASP A 191 12.68 -7.57 -5.09
CA ASP A 191 13.11 -6.33 -4.43
C ASP A 191 13.07 -5.09 -5.33
N VAL A 192 12.72 -5.22 -6.62
CA VAL A 192 12.63 -4.09 -7.56
C VAL A 192 11.37 -4.18 -8.40
N TRP A 193 10.43 -3.26 -8.19
CA TRP A 193 9.21 -3.16 -8.99
C TRP A 193 9.35 -2.08 -10.05
N THR A 194 9.36 -2.48 -11.33
CA THR A 194 9.46 -1.57 -12.49
C THR A 194 8.22 -1.59 -13.38
N ASP A 195 7.31 -2.51 -13.10
CA ASP A 195 6.16 -2.84 -13.92
C ASP A 195 4.86 -2.23 -13.38
N VAL A 196 4.89 -1.70 -12.16
CA VAL A 196 3.81 -0.89 -11.59
C VAL A 196 3.89 0.50 -12.19
N ARG A 197 3.13 0.70 -13.26
CA ARG A 197 2.93 1.99 -13.93
C ARG A 197 1.65 2.59 -13.37
N GLY A 198 1.68 3.84 -12.94
CA GLY A 198 0.60 4.49 -12.17
C GLY A 198 -0.75 4.66 -12.88
N GLU A 199 -1.06 3.89 -13.91
CA GLU A 199 -2.30 3.97 -14.67
C GLU A 199 -3.02 2.62 -14.71
N LEU A 200 -4.06 2.52 -13.89
CA LEU A 200 -5.30 1.87 -14.33
C LEU A 200 -6.27 3.03 -14.57
N GLN A 201 -6.42 3.41 -15.85
CA GLN A 201 -7.43 4.31 -16.40
C GLN A 201 -8.00 5.32 -15.40
N ALA A 202 -7.38 6.51 -15.37
CA ALA A 202 -8.00 7.68 -14.77
C ALA A 202 -9.41 7.82 -15.34
N LEU A 203 -10.41 7.54 -14.51
CA LEU A 203 -11.69 8.22 -14.63
C LEU A 203 -11.35 9.71 -14.54
N GLU A 204 -11.78 10.48 -15.53
CA GLU A 204 -11.80 11.94 -15.46
C GLU A 204 -12.58 12.28 -14.19
N ASP A 205 -11.88 12.70 -13.14
CA ASP A 205 -12.43 12.83 -11.80
C ASP A 205 -12.31 14.31 -11.43
N ASP A 206 -13.43 14.93 -11.05
CA ASP A 206 -13.54 16.33 -10.64
C ASP A 206 -12.75 16.67 -9.34
N HIS A 207 -11.95 15.71 -8.84
CA HIS A 207 -11.21 15.75 -7.58
C HIS A 207 -9.67 15.65 -7.76
N GLU A 208 -9.14 16.06 -8.92
CA GLU A 208 -7.71 16.05 -9.23
C GLU A 208 -6.88 16.77 -8.14
N GLU A 209 -7.33 17.94 -7.66
CA GLU A 209 -6.65 18.70 -6.59
C GLU A 209 -6.54 17.93 -5.27
N LEU A 210 -7.57 17.18 -4.86
CA LEU A 210 -7.54 16.37 -3.63
C LEU A 210 -6.65 15.13 -3.78
N ARG A 211 -6.57 14.55 -4.98
CA ARG A 211 -5.64 13.45 -5.28
C ARG A 211 -4.18 13.91 -5.33
N GLU A 212 -3.92 15.07 -5.90
CA GLU A 212 -2.59 15.69 -5.89
C GLU A 212 -2.17 16.02 -4.45
N ARG A 213 -3.09 16.55 -3.63
CA ARG A 213 -2.87 16.79 -2.20
C ARG A 213 -2.64 15.52 -1.38
N SER A 214 -3.20 14.37 -1.77
CA SER A 214 -3.04 13.12 -1.02
C SER A 214 -1.81 12.29 -1.39
N ALA A 215 -1.05 12.68 -2.44
CA ALA A 215 0.10 11.95 -2.98
C ALA A 215 -0.12 10.42 -3.10
N ALA A 216 -1.32 9.99 -3.52
CA ALA A 216 -1.71 8.58 -3.45
C ALA A 216 -0.86 7.69 -4.36
N TYR A 217 -0.37 6.57 -3.83
CA TYR A 217 0.29 5.55 -4.65
C TYR A 217 -0.71 4.77 -5.53
N PRO A 218 -0.26 4.14 -6.64
CA PRO A 218 -1.12 3.36 -7.52
C PRO A 218 -1.76 2.17 -6.79
N LEU A 219 -3.03 1.87 -7.08
CA LEU A 219 -3.81 0.75 -6.50
C LEU A 219 -3.08 -0.60 -6.55
N GLU A 220 -2.27 -0.83 -7.59
CA GLU A 220 -1.54 -2.10 -7.73
C GLU A 220 -0.56 -2.37 -6.59
N ILE A 221 0.04 -1.34 -5.98
CA ILE A 221 0.95 -1.50 -4.83
C ILE A 221 0.24 -2.10 -3.62
N PRO A 222 -0.77 -1.45 -3.02
CA PRO A 222 -1.45 -2.01 -1.86
C PRO A 222 -2.19 -3.31 -2.20
N TYR A 223 -2.66 -3.49 -3.44
CA TYR A 223 -3.30 -4.74 -3.85
C TYR A 223 -2.32 -5.92 -3.81
N ARG A 224 -1.09 -5.74 -4.34
CA ARG A 224 -0.03 -6.74 -4.23
C ARG A 224 0.27 -7.04 -2.77
N LEU A 225 0.50 -6.02 -1.96
CA LEU A 225 0.85 -6.17 -0.54
C LEU A 225 -0.26 -6.89 0.24
N CYS A 226 -1.53 -6.57 0.00
CA CYS A 226 -2.67 -7.31 0.54
C CYS A 226 -2.62 -8.80 0.16
N CYS A 227 -2.34 -9.12 -1.11
CA CYS A 227 -2.25 -10.51 -1.55
C CYS A 227 -1.01 -11.24 -1.01
N MET A 228 0.10 -10.55 -0.81
CA MET A 228 1.37 -11.12 -0.34
C MET A 228 1.35 -11.42 1.15
N TYR A 229 0.79 -10.53 1.96
CA TYR A 229 1.00 -10.51 3.42
C TYR A 229 -0.27 -10.66 4.25
N SER A 230 -1.41 -10.95 3.63
CA SER A 230 -2.67 -11.26 4.35
C SER A 230 -3.45 -12.39 3.68
N THR A 231 -4.49 -12.88 4.32
CA THR A 231 -5.42 -13.90 3.81
C THR A 231 -6.85 -13.37 3.76
N TYR A 232 -7.78 -14.11 3.15
CA TYR A 232 -9.17 -13.66 3.10
C TYR A 232 -9.75 -13.43 4.51
N GLY A 233 -10.43 -12.29 4.66
CA GLY A 233 -11.02 -11.85 5.93
C GLY A 233 -10.05 -11.26 6.96
N ASP A 234 -8.73 -11.22 6.69
CA ASP A 234 -7.80 -10.43 7.51
C ASP A 234 -8.11 -8.93 7.39
N THR A 235 -7.69 -8.13 8.37
CA THR A 235 -7.91 -6.69 8.45
C THR A 235 -6.66 -5.92 8.03
N VAL A 236 -6.85 -4.96 7.11
CA VAL A 236 -5.81 -4.05 6.63
C VAL A 236 -6.01 -2.65 7.19
N LEU A 237 -5.02 -2.11 7.89
CA LEU A 237 -5.03 -0.76 8.42
C LEU A 237 -4.24 0.21 7.52
N ASP A 238 -4.79 1.40 7.34
CA ASP A 238 -4.11 2.55 6.74
C ASP A 238 -4.28 3.79 7.65
N PRO A 239 -3.26 4.17 8.45
CA PRO A 239 -3.32 5.35 9.31
C PRO A 239 -3.24 6.69 8.55
N PHE A 240 -2.90 6.68 7.25
CA PHE A 240 -2.78 7.87 6.41
C PHE A 240 -3.62 7.68 5.14
N TRP A 241 -4.93 7.53 5.35
CA TRP A 241 -5.85 6.95 4.38
C TRP A 241 -6.00 7.75 3.08
N GLY A 242 -5.98 9.09 3.15
CA GLY A 242 -6.13 9.98 2.01
C GLY A 242 -7.37 9.63 1.19
N THR A 243 -7.19 9.30 -0.09
CA THR A 243 -8.30 8.95 -1.00
C THR A 243 -8.78 7.49 -0.90
N GLY A 244 -8.33 6.75 0.10
CA GLY A 244 -8.79 5.40 0.44
C GLY A 244 -8.31 4.30 -0.50
N THR A 245 -7.22 4.53 -1.25
CA THR A 245 -6.66 3.54 -2.19
C THR A 245 -6.34 2.20 -1.51
N THR A 246 -5.82 2.19 -0.28
CA THR A 246 -5.56 0.95 0.47
C THR A 246 -6.85 0.21 0.83
N SER A 247 -7.89 0.93 1.26
CA SER A 247 -9.18 0.32 1.58
C SER A 247 -9.84 -0.27 0.34
N LEU A 248 -9.76 0.42 -0.81
CA LEU A 248 -10.23 -0.11 -2.08
C LEU A 248 -9.45 -1.37 -2.51
N ALA A 249 -8.13 -1.37 -2.35
CA ALA A 249 -7.29 -2.54 -2.64
C ALA A 249 -7.60 -3.73 -1.74
N ALA A 250 -7.74 -3.49 -0.42
CA ALA A 250 -8.13 -4.52 0.55
C ALA A 250 -9.52 -5.10 0.22
N LEU A 251 -10.46 -4.24 -0.15
CA LEU A 251 -11.79 -4.62 -0.63
C LEU A 251 -11.70 -5.52 -1.87
N CYS A 252 -11.00 -5.10 -2.93
CA CYS A 252 -10.83 -5.92 -4.13
C CYS A 252 -10.04 -7.22 -3.85
N ALA A 253 -9.22 -7.24 -2.80
CA ALA A 253 -8.53 -8.42 -2.32
C ALA A 253 -9.39 -9.26 -1.35
N GLY A 254 -10.62 -8.88 -0.98
CA GLY A 254 -11.44 -9.66 -0.05
C GLY A 254 -10.91 -9.68 1.39
N ARG A 255 -10.33 -8.56 1.84
CA ARG A 255 -9.90 -8.30 3.21
C ARG A 255 -10.81 -7.24 3.84
N ASN A 256 -10.84 -7.16 5.17
CA ASN A 256 -11.42 -6.01 5.87
C ASN A 256 -10.47 -4.81 5.76
N SER A 257 -10.97 -3.59 5.98
CA SER A 257 -10.09 -2.43 6.14
C SER A 257 -10.54 -1.44 7.20
N ILE A 258 -9.55 -0.72 7.74
CA ILE A 258 -9.74 0.43 8.62
C ILE A 258 -8.84 1.55 8.09
N GLY A 259 -9.42 2.70 7.76
CA GLY A 259 -8.68 3.89 7.35
C GLY A 259 -8.84 5.03 8.35
N TYR A 260 -7.76 5.76 8.64
CA TYR A 260 -7.80 7.02 9.39
C TYR A 260 -7.46 8.20 8.49
N GLU A 261 -8.25 9.26 8.60
CA GLU A 261 -8.08 10.49 7.83
C GLU A 261 -8.42 11.71 8.69
N LEU A 262 -7.63 12.78 8.57
CA LEU A 262 -7.84 14.02 9.31
C LEU A 262 -8.97 14.85 8.68
N GLU A 263 -9.03 14.90 7.35
CA GLU A 263 -9.98 15.75 6.61
C GLU A 263 -11.23 14.97 6.17
N ASP A 264 -12.39 15.31 6.73
CA ASP A 264 -13.67 14.64 6.42
C ASP A 264 -14.04 14.68 4.92
N ALA A 265 -13.56 15.67 4.18
CA ALA A 265 -13.80 15.83 2.74
C ALA A 265 -13.33 14.61 1.90
N PHE A 266 -12.34 13.86 2.37
CA PHE A 266 -11.88 12.65 1.66
C PHE A 266 -12.91 11.50 1.68
N ARG A 267 -13.89 11.53 2.59
CA ARG A 267 -14.98 10.53 2.60
C ARG A 267 -15.82 10.59 1.33
N GLU A 268 -16.08 11.79 0.82
CA GLU A 268 -16.86 11.99 -0.41
C GLU A 268 -16.11 11.40 -1.60
N VAL A 269 -14.81 11.70 -1.72
CA VAL A 269 -13.93 11.14 -2.76
C VAL A 269 -13.92 9.60 -2.72
N PHE A 270 -13.87 9.00 -1.54
CA PHE A 270 -13.92 7.54 -1.42
C PHE A 270 -15.30 6.97 -1.74
N ALA A 271 -16.38 7.69 -1.41
CA ALA A 271 -17.74 7.29 -1.75
C ALA A 271 -17.92 7.16 -3.26
N ASP A 272 -17.38 8.10 -4.04
CA ASP A 272 -17.44 8.01 -5.51
C ASP A 272 -16.61 6.82 -6.02
N ARG A 273 -15.39 6.65 -5.49
CA ARG A 273 -14.48 5.56 -5.93
C ARG A 273 -14.98 4.17 -5.61
N ILE A 274 -15.70 3.99 -4.50
CA ILE A 274 -16.17 2.67 -4.08
C ILE A 274 -17.38 2.20 -4.88
N GLU A 275 -18.12 3.10 -5.56
CA GLU A 275 -19.22 2.72 -6.45
C GLU A 275 -18.76 1.77 -7.57
N ASP A 276 -17.56 2.01 -8.11
CA ASP A 276 -16.95 1.18 -9.16
C ASP A 276 -16.26 -0.08 -8.63
N ALA A 277 -16.18 -0.28 -7.31
CA ALA A 277 -15.47 -1.40 -6.72
C ALA A 277 -15.96 -2.80 -7.16
N PRO A 278 -17.26 -3.05 -7.41
CA PRO A 278 -17.74 -4.30 -8.01
C PRO A 278 -17.07 -4.61 -9.35
N GLU A 279 -17.09 -3.67 -10.30
CA GLU A 279 -16.50 -3.86 -11.62
C GLU A 279 -14.97 -3.92 -11.55
N LEU A 280 -14.36 -3.09 -10.71
CA LEU A 280 -12.92 -3.10 -10.48
C LEU A 280 -12.43 -4.45 -9.94
N SER A 281 -13.09 -4.99 -8.91
CA SER A 281 -12.72 -6.28 -8.29
C SER A 281 -12.83 -7.44 -9.29
N ARG A 282 -13.92 -7.46 -10.08
CA ARG A 282 -14.15 -8.41 -11.16
C ARG A 282 -13.07 -8.32 -12.22
N THR A 283 -12.76 -7.10 -12.68
CA THR A 283 -11.74 -6.83 -13.69
C THR A 283 -10.36 -7.29 -13.22
N ILE A 284 -10.00 -7.00 -11.96
CA ILE A 284 -8.73 -7.46 -11.38
C ILE A 284 -8.63 -8.99 -11.40
N GLY A 285 -9.66 -9.69 -10.89
CA GLY A 285 -9.67 -11.15 -10.85
C GLY A 285 -9.63 -11.79 -12.25
N ARG A 286 -10.40 -11.25 -13.21
CA ARG A 286 -10.39 -11.72 -14.61
C ARG A 286 -9.02 -11.54 -15.25
N ARG A 287 -8.39 -10.36 -15.11
CA ARG A 287 -7.05 -10.10 -15.65
C ARG A 287 -5.98 -11.01 -15.04
N ARG A 288 -6.10 -11.38 -13.76
CA ARG A 288 -5.21 -12.37 -13.13
C ARG A 288 -5.35 -13.74 -13.80
N LEU A 289 -6.58 -14.21 -14.01
CA LEU A 289 -6.85 -15.47 -14.71
C LEU A 289 -6.41 -15.46 -16.17
N GLU A 290 -6.64 -14.36 -16.89
CA GLU A 290 -6.21 -14.18 -18.29
C GLU A 290 -4.69 -14.25 -18.41
N ARG A 291 -3.95 -13.49 -17.57
CA ARG A 291 -2.48 -13.56 -17.55
C ARG A 291 -1.97 -14.96 -17.21
N HIS A 292 -2.62 -15.67 -16.30
CA HIS A 292 -2.25 -17.04 -15.99
C HIS A 292 -2.45 -17.97 -17.19
N ARG A 293 -3.57 -17.86 -17.90
CA ARG A 293 -3.82 -18.64 -19.14
C ARG A 293 -2.81 -18.33 -20.23
N GLU A 294 -2.41 -17.07 -20.38
CA GLU A 294 -1.34 -16.66 -21.30
C GLU A 294 0.00 -17.28 -20.91
N PHE A 295 0.34 -17.26 -19.61
CA PHE A 295 1.53 -17.91 -19.07
C PHE A 295 1.53 -19.42 -19.35
N VAL A 296 0.43 -20.13 -19.06
CA VAL A 296 0.27 -21.56 -19.35
C VAL A 296 0.43 -21.84 -20.84
N ALA A 297 -0.20 -21.03 -21.70
CA ALA A 297 -0.09 -21.18 -23.15
C ALA A 297 1.35 -20.98 -23.63
N GLN A 298 2.09 -20.04 -23.05
CA GLN A 298 3.51 -19.84 -23.34
C GLN A 298 4.34 -21.06 -22.93
N ARG A 299 4.18 -21.56 -21.70
CA ARG A 299 4.90 -22.75 -21.20
C ARG A 299 4.70 -23.98 -22.08
N ARG A 300 3.45 -24.22 -22.51
CA ARG A 300 3.12 -25.31 -23.44
C ARG A 300 3.81 -25.17 -24.80
N ARG A 301 3.95 -23.94 -25.32
CA ARG A 301 4.72 -23.69 -26.57
C ARG A 301 6.22 -23.94 -26.38
N GLU A 302 6.73 -23.72 -25.18
CA GLU A 302 8.12 -24.00 -24.78
C GLU A 302 8.37 -25.50 -24.48
N GLY A 303 7.34 -26.35 -24.58
CA GLY A 303 7.44 -27.79 -24.38
C GLY A 303 7.33 -28.24 -22.91
N GLU A 304 6.90 -27.35 -22.02
CA GLU A 304 6.63 -27.67 -20.62
C GLU A 304 5.16 -28.03 -20.41
N ASP A 305 4.91 -29.06 -19.60
CA ASP A 305 3.56 -29.47 -19.21
C ASP A 305 3.34 -29.26 -17.71
N LEU A 306 2.15 -28.82 -17.35
CA LEU A 306 1.77 -28.50 -15.97
C LEU A 306 0.98 -29.67 -15.39
N SER A 307 1.43 -30.18 -14.25
CA SER A 307 0.93 -31.45 -13.68
C SER A 307 -0.25 -31.33 -12.72
N TYR A 308 -0.67 -30.11 -12.39
CA TYR A 308 -1.77 -29.85 -11.46
C TYR A 308 -2.89 -29.11 -12.16
N GLU A 309 -4.13 -29.41 -11.77
CA GLU A 309 -5.33 -28.72 -12.23
C GLU A 309 -5.90 -27.85 -11.11
N ALA A 310 -6.30 -26.62 -11.45
CA ALA A 310 -7.07 -25.77 -10.55
C ALA A 310 -8.45 -26.38 -10.28
N VAL A 311 -8.92 -26.28 -9.05
CA VAL A 311 -10.22 -26.83 -8.62
C VAL A 311 -11.37 -25.94 -9.08
N HIS A 312 -11.16 -24.63 -9.11
CA HIS A 312 -12.21 -23.65 -9.37
C HIS A 312 -12.16 -23.02 -10.77
N TYR A 313 -11.11 -23.28 -11.54
CA TYR A 313 -10.90 -22.69 -12.86
C TYR A 313 -10.45 -23.75 -13.86
N ASP A 314 -10.94 -23.65 -15.10
CA ASP A 314 -10.54 -24.54 -16.19
C ASP A 314 -9.16 -24.13 -16.75
N THR A 315 -8.12 -24.36 -15.95
CA THR A 315 -6.73 -24.07 -16.30
C THR A 315 -5.77 -24.87 -15.38
N PRO A 316 -4.65 -25.40 -15.91
CA PRO A 316 -3.67 -26.07 -15.08
C PRO A 316 -2.81 -25.05 -14.30
N VAL A 317 -2.18 -25.49 -13.21
CA VAL A 317 -1.35 -24.68 -12.31
C VAL A 317 0.01 -25.32 -12.06
N MET A 318 1.00 -24.52 -11.65
CA MET A 318 2.40 -24.96 -11.56
C MET A 318 2.66 -25.89 -10.36
N THR A 319 1.96 -25.66 -9.25
CA THR A 319 2.20 -26.34 -7.98
C THR A 319 0.90 -26.80 -7.32
N LYS A 320 1.02 -27.78 -6.42
CA LYS A 320 -0.11 -28.26 -5.61
C LYS A 320 -0.75 -27.15 -4.76
N MET A 321 0.01 -26.10 -4.38
CA MET A 321 -0.47 -25.03 -3.51
C MET A 321 -1.44 -24.08 -4.21
N GLU A 322 -1.43 -24.03 -5.55
CA GLU A 322 -2.27 -23.15 -6.36
C GLU A 322 -3.65 -23.76 -6.67
N ARG A 323 -3.85 -25.05 -6.37
CA ARG A 323 -5.05 -25.79 -6.82
C ARG A 323 -6.35 -25.23 -6.27
N GLU A 324 -6.33 -24.75 -5.03
CA GLU A 324 -7.52 -24.22 -4.34
C GLU A 324 -7.71 -22.72 -4.55
N ILE A 325 -6.88 -22.05 -5.37
CA ILE A 325 -7.03 -20.61 -5.64
C ILE A 325 -8.46 -20.33 -6.08
N ARG A 326 -9.09 -19.37 -5.40
CA ARG A 326 -10.47 -18.99 -5.64
C ARG A 326 -10.66 -17.49 -5.44
N PHE A 327 -10.56 -16.77 -6.55
CA PHE A 327 -10.79 -15.34 -6.55
C PHE A 327 -12.23 -15.00 -6.17
N ARG A 328 -12.34 -13.88 -5.45
CA ARG A 328 -13.58 -13.31 -4.97
C ARG A 328 -13.79 -11.97 -5.65
N GLU A 329 -15.01 -11.73 -6.11
CA GLU A 329 -15.44 -10.42 -6.60
C GLU A 329 -16.49 -9.84 -5.65
N VAL A 330 -16.62 -8.52 -5.66
CA VAL A 330 -17.60 -7.80 -4.85
C VAL A 330 -18.94 -7.88 -5.59
N GLY A 331 -19.89 -8.62 -5.02
CA GLY A 331 -21.24 -8.79 -5.57
C GLY A 331 -22.19 -7.70 -5.10
N ALA A 332 -22.02 -7.21 -3.87
CA ALA A 332 -22.85 -6.12 -3.33
C ALA A 332 -22.07 -5.26 -2.33
N LEU A 333 -22.48 -3.99 -2.23
CA LEU A 333 -21.97 -3.00 -1.29
C LEU A 333 -23.12 -2.33 -0.55
N GLU A 334 -22.99 -2.22 0.78
CA GLU A 334 -23.96 -1.59 1.64
C GLU A 334 -23.27 -0.54 2.52
N PRO A 335 -23.72 0.73 2.54
CA PRO A 335 -23.17 1.72 3.43
C PRO A 335 -23.48 1.38 4.89
N LEU A 336 -22.51 1.56 5.77
CA LEU A 336 -22.68 1.46 7.22
C LEU A 336 -23.39 2.70 7.76
N LYS A 337 -24.01 2.56 8.93
CA LYS A 337 -24.71 3.67 9.59
C LYS A 337 -23.78 4.86 9.83
N ALA A 338 -24.34 6.07 9.72
CA ALA A 338 -23.66 7.33 10.01
C ALA A 338 -22.36 7.55 9.21
N GLY A 339 -22.27 7.02 7.98
CA GLY A 339 -21.10 7.22 7.12
C GLY A 339 -19.84 6.51 7.61
N ALA A 340 -19.95 5.54 8.52
CA ALA A 340 -18.81 4.84 9.13
C ALA A 340 -18.01 3.96 8.16
N GLY A 341 -18.45 3.85 6.91
CA GLY A 341 -17.82 3.05 5.85
C GLY A 341 -18.80 2.13 5.15
N TYR A 342 -18.35 0.96 4.72
CA TYR A 342 -19.11 0.05 3.87
C TYR A 342 -18.97 -1.41 4.30
N ARG A 343 -20.02 -2.20 4.07
CA ARG A 343 -20.02 -3.66 4.10
C ARG A 343 -20.01 -4.17 2.65
N ALA A 344 -19.14 -5.11 2.35
CA ALA A 344 -19.05 -5.75 1.04
C ALA A 344 -19.40 -7.23 1.14
N ILE A 345 -20.24 -7.71 0.22
CA ILE A 345 -20.54 -9.13 0.04
C ILE A 345 -19.75 -9.64 -1.15
N HIS A 346 -18.91 -10.63 -0.89
CA HIS A 346 -18.01 -11.24 -1.86
C HIS A 346 -18.51 -12.59 -2.32
N GLU A 347 -18.53 -12.77 -3.64
CA GLU A 347 -18.93 -13.99 -4.33
C GLU A 347 -17.71 -14.60 -5.04
N PRO A 348 -17.67 -15.93 -5.25
CA PRO A 348 -16.66 -16.52 -6.12
C PRO A 348 -16.73 -15.91 -7.51
N LEU A 349 -15.59 -15.47 -8.04
CA LEU A 349 -15.52 -14.99 -9.42
C LEU A 349 -15.85 -16.12 -10.39
N VAL A 350 -16.87 -15.91 -11.23
CA VAL A 350 -17.24 -16.82 -12.31
C VAL A 350 -16.84 -16.22 -13.65
N LEU A 351 -16.22 -17.04 -14.51
CA LEU A 351 -15.96 -16.67 -15.90
C LEU A 351 -17.16 -17.12 -16.74
N GLU A 352 -17.85 -16.16 -17.37
CA GLU A 352 -18.93 -16.42 -18.34
C GLU A 352 -18.41 -16.98 -19.66
#